data_AF-A0A1A2D804-F1
#
_entry.id   AF-A0A1A2D804-F1
#
_cell.length_a   1.000
_cell.length_b   1.000
_cell.length_c   1.000
_cell.angle_alpha   90.00
_cell.angle_beta   90.00
_cell.angle_gamma   90.00
#
_symmetry.space_group_name_H-M   'P 1'
#
loop_
_entity.id
_entity.type
_entity.pdbx_description
1 polymer ?
#
loop_
_entity_poly.entity_id
_entity_poly.type
_entity_poly.pdbx_seq_one_letter_code
_entity_poly.pdbx_strand_id
1 'polypeptide(L)'
;MKRGLTVAVTGAAVLVVGLSGCSGNKSSSGGGGTSGGASTGPTSAAAGGTAGTKVTIDGKDQNVSGGSVVCAKVGADVSITIGGAGSGINALVTDANPPEVKSVGLGSVNGVALAYAAGSGQGDAKATKDGNKYKITGNATGVDVANPMTPVKKPFEIDVTCP
;
A
#
# COMPACT_ATOMS: atom_id res chain seq x y z
N MET A 1 38.06 16.97 28.44
CA MET A 1 37.09 16.67 29.51
C MET A 1 36.19 15.55 29.02
N LYS A 2 36.32 14.33 29.58
CA LYS A 2 35.57 13.13 29.18
C LYS A 2 34.56 12.82 30.28
N ARG A 3 33.27 12.76 29.96
CA ARG A 3 32.24 12.25 30.88
C ARG A 3 31.70 10.95 30.31
N GLY A 4 32.10 9.85 30.92
CA GLY A 4 31.51 8.53 30.71
C GLY A 4 30.24 8.37 31.53
N LEU A 5 29.32 7.55 31.04
CA LEU A 5 28.22 7.02 31.83
C LEU A 5 28.23 5.50 31.67
N THR A 6 28.57 4.81 32.74
CA THR A 6 28.42 3.37 32.91
C THR A 6 26.98 3.05 33.30
N VAL A 7 26.36 2.07 32.64
CA VAL A 7 25.14 1.41 33.13
C VAL A 7 25.42 -0.09 33.13
N ALA A 8 25.17 -0.73 34.28
CA ALA A 8 25.32 -2.16 34.52
C ALA A 8 24.03 -2.70 35.17
N VAL A 9 23.97 -4.04 35.30
CA VAL A 9 23.06 -4.86 36.14
C VAL A 9 21.81 -5.37 35.37
N THR A 10 21.87 -6.52 34.70
CA THR A 10 21.65 -7.95 35.13
C THR A 10 20.19 -8.38 35.31
N GLY A 11 19.83 -9.55 34.75
CA GLY A 11 18.64 -10.34 35.15
C GLY A 11 18.21 -11.37 34.10
N ALA A 12 17.97 -12.63 34.50
CA ALA A 12 18.01 -13.85 33.68
C ALA A 12 16.65 -14.57 33.49
N ALA A 13 16.62 -15.53 32.52
CA ALA A 13 15.83 -16.80 32.45
C ALA A 13 14.28 -16.72 32.27
N VAL A 14 13.49 -17.66 31.69
CA VAL A 14 13.63 -18.97 30.98
C VAL A 14 12.24 -19.34 30.36
N LEU A 15 12.27 -20.05 29.22
CA LEU A 15 11.33 -21.01 28.57
C LEU A 15 9.79 -20.98 28.78
N VAL A 16 9.03 -21.12 27.68
CA VAL A 16 7.85 -22.00 27.58
C VAL A 16 7.75 -22.64 26.18
N VAL A 17 7.58 -23.98 26.19
CA VAL A 17 7.26 -24.90 25.08
C VAL A 17 5.74 -25.02 24.93
N GLY A 18 5.21 -25.12 23.70
CA GLY A 18 3.78 -25.39 23.45
C GLY A 18 3.47 -25.79 22.00
N LEU A 19 3.59 -27.08 21.65
CA LEU A 19 2.53 -28.04 21.24
C LEU A 19 1.84 -27.84 19.87
N SER A 20 2.07 -28.84 19.01
CA SER A 20 1.43 -29.15 17.74
C SER A 20 -0.10 -29.29 17.86
N GLY A 21 -0.85 -28.67 16.94
CA GLY A 21 -2.29 -28.81 16.80
C GLY A 21 -2.69 -29.20 15.37
N CYS A 22 -2.50 -30.48 15.03
CA CYS A 22 -3.12 -31.13 13.89
C CYS A 22 -4.50 -31.65 14.37
N SER A 23 -5.60 -30.99 14.01
CA SER A 23 -6.93 -31.53 14.24
C SER A 23 -7.37 -32.25 12.98
N GLY A 24 -7.34 -33.59 13.05
CA GLY A 24 -7.96 -34.43 12.05
C GLY A 24 -9.47 -34.34 12.15
N ASN A 25 -10.14 -34.21 11.01
CA ASN A 25 -11.50 -34.71 10.87
C ASN A 25 -11.46 -35.86 9.86
N LYS A 26 -11.43 -37.09 10.36
CA LYS A 26 -11.66 -38.30 9.57
C LYS A 26 -13.06 -38.79 9.88
N SER A 27 -13.97 -38.63 8.93
CA SER A 27 -15.16 -39.47 8.79
C SER A 27 -15.32 -39.79 7.32
N SER A 28 -15.43 -41.08 7.06
CA SER A 28 -15.30 -41.73 5.76
C SER A 28 -16.68 -42.02 5.18
N SER A 29 -16.69 -42.08 3.84
CA SER A 29 -17.52 -42.95 2.99
C SER A 29 -18.83 -42.42 2.41
N GLY A 30 -19.02 -42.78 1.14
CA GLY A 30 -20.17 -42.53 0.26
C GLY A 30 -19.85 -41.44 -0.77
N GLY A 31 -19.46 -41.70 -2.01
CA GLY A 31 -19.64 -42.87 -2.86
C GLY A 31 -20.26 -42.40 -4.19
N GLY A 32 -19.48 -42.42 -5.26
CA GLY A 32 -19.95 -42.49 -6.66
C GLY A 32 -20.29 -41.20 -7.39
N GLY A 33 -19.72 -41.02 -8.59
CA GLY A 33 -20.34 -40.24 -9.66
C GLY A 33 -19.48 -39.19 -10.38
N THR A 34 -18.60 -39.65 -11.26
CA THR A 34 -18.30 -39.13 -12.61
C THR A 34 -18.25 -37.61 -12.89
N SER A 35 -17.03 -37.18 -13.26
CA SER A 35 -16.64 -36.24 -14.34
C SER A 35 -17.37 -34.91 -14.51
N GLY A 36 -16.60 -33.84 -14.30
CA GLY A 36 -16.87 -32.51 -14.86
C GLY A 36 -15.75 -31.55 -14.49
N GLY A 37 -14.80 -31.35 -15.39
CA GLY A 37 -13.72 -30.38 -15.19
C GLY A 37 -14.24 -28.95 -15.19
N ALA A 38 -13.78 -28.14 -14.24
CA ALA A 38 -13.71 -26.69 -14.36
C ALA A 38 -12.73 -26.11 -13.33
N SER A 39 -11.58 -25.69 -13.85
CA SER A 39 -10.72 -24.58 -13.40
C SER A 39 -10.53 -24.34 -11.89
N THR A 40 -9.35 -24.76 -11.43
CA THR A 40 -8.67 -24.21 -10.26
C THR A 40 -8.30 -22.74 -10.49
N GLY A 41 -9.19 -21.82 -10.14
CA GLY A 41 -8.81 -20.45 -9.82
C GLY A 41 -8.42 -20.38 -8.33
N PRO A 42 -7.31 -19.73 -7.94
CA PRO A 42 -7.03 -19.55 -6.53
C PRO A 42 -8.05 -18.57 -5.94
N THR A 43 -9.01 -19.09 -5.18
CA THR A 43 -9.76 -18.31 -4.19
C THR A 43 -8.77 -17.92 -3.10
N SER A 44 -8.24 -16.70 -3.17
CA SER A 44 -7.51 -16.11 -2.04
C SER A 44 -8.48 -15.89 -0.90
N ALA A 45 -8.30 -16.70 0.15
CA ALA A 45 -8.90 -16.52 1.45
C ALA A 45 -8.55 -15.12 2.00
N ALA A 46 -9.58 -14.38 2.41
CA ALA A 46 -9.45 -13.15 3.15
C ALA A 46 -8.84 -13.45 4.53
N ALA A 47 -7.60 -13.00 4.74
CA ALA A 47 -6.95 -12.95 6.04
C ALA A 47 -6.81 -11.48 6.46
N GLY A 48 -7.30 -11.14 7.65
CA GLY A 48 -7.53 -9.79 8.14
C GLY A 48 -6.28 -8.95 8.44
N GLY A 49 -5.61 -8.47 7.39
CA GLY A 49 -5.05 -7.10 7.36
C GLY A 49 -6.08 -6.16 6.71
N THR A 50 -5.81 -4.86 6.59
CA THR A 50 -6.61 -3.98 5.72
C THR A 50 -6.51 -4.49 4.27
N ALA A 51 -7.35 -5.46 3.93
CA ALA A 51 -7.41 -6.14 2.66
C ALA A 51 -8.07 -5.18 1.66
N GLY A 52 -7.30 -4.20 1.17
CA GLY A 52 -7.85 -3.20 0.27
C GLY A 52 -6.91 -2.07 -0.16
N THR A 53 -5.71 -1.97 0.41
CA THR A 53 -4.72 -0.96 0.00
C THR A 53 -3.70 -1.59 -0.94
N LYS A 54 -3.65 -1.11 -2.19
CA LYS A 54 -2.67 -1.52 -3.20
C LYS A 54 -2.09 -0.29 -3.86
N VAL A 55 -0.76 -0.25 -3.95
CA VAL A 55 -0.04 0.80 -4.66
C VAL A 55 0.96 0.14 -5.60
N THR A 56 0.88 0.47 -6.89
CA THR A 56 1.88 0.05 -7.87
C THR A 56 2.53 1.27 -8.50
N ILE A 57 3.85 1.17 -8.72
CA ILE A 57 4.65 2.18 -9.40
C ILE A 57 5.49 1.44 -10.44
N ASP A 58 5.42 1.87 -11.70
CA ASP A 58 6.09 1.20 -12.82
C ASP A 58 5.70 -0.29 -12.94
N GLY A 59 4.45 -0.62 -12.61
CA GLY A 59 3.93 -1.99 -12.57
C GLY A 59 4.40 -2.83 -11.38
N LYS A 60 5.26 -2.29 -10.49
CA LYS A 60 5.76 -2.99 -9.30
C LYS A 60 4.91 -2.65 -8.09
N ASP A 61 4.44 -3.66 -7.38
CA ASP A 61 3.74 -3.48 -6.11
C ASP A 61 4.70 -2.89 -5.06
N GLN A 62 4.25 -1.85 -4.37
CA GLN A 62 4.99 -1.20 -3.29
C GLN A 62 4.83 -1.94 -1.96
N ASN A 63 4.03 -3.02 -1.96
CA ASN A 63 3.88 -3.94 -0.84
C ASN A 63 3.43 -3.23 0.45
N VAL A 64 2.60 -2.19 0.29
CA VAL A 64 2.00 -1.40 1.38
C VAL A 64 0.84 -2.11 2.08
N SER A 65 0.55 -3.35 1.68
CA SER A 65 -0.46 -4.21 2.28
C SER A 65 -0.19 -4.37 3.78
N GLY A 66 -1.12 -3.88 4.61
CA GLY A 66 -0.97 -3.82 6.08
C GLY A 66 -0.52 -2.47 6.63
N GLY A 67 -0.16 -1.51 5.76
CA GLY A 67 0.04 -0.12 6.15
C GLY A 67 -1.27 0.59 6.52
N SER A 68 -1.20 1.56 7.42
CA SER A 68 -2.36 2.39 7.76
C SER A 68 -2.73 3.31 6.60
N VAL A 69 -4.02 3.43 6.33
CA VAL A 69 -4.58 4.46 5.45
C VAL A 69 -5.24 5.50 6.33
N VAL A 70 -4.82 6.75 6.17
CA VAL A 70 -5.41 7.89 6.87
C VAL A 70 -5.99 8.83 5.83
N CYS A 71 -7.30 9.03 5.88
CA CYS A 71 -7.99 10.00 5.06
C CYS A 71 -8.48 11.15 5.94
N ALA A 72 -8.15 12.38 5.56
CA ALA A 72 -8.54 13.57 6.29
C ALA A 72 -9.11 14.60 5.31
N LYS A 73 -10.26 15.18 5.65
CA LYS A 73 -10.80 16.31 4.91
C LYS A 73 -10.01 17.57 5.25
N VAL A 74 -9.53 18.26 4.24
CA VAL A 74 -8.75 19.50 4.35
C VAL A 74 -9.41 20.54 3.45
N GLY A 75 -10.30 21.35 4.03
CA GLY A 75 -11.11 22.29 3.26
C GLY A 75 -12.06 21.57 2.29
N ALA A 76 -11.93 21.87 1.00
CA ALA A 76 -12.70 21.25 -0.09
C ALA A 76 -12.06 19.97 -0.65
N ASP A 77 -10.93 19.53 -0.07
CA ASP A 77 -10.15 18.40 -0.54
C ASP A 77 -10.11 17.27 0.51
N VAL A 78 -9.71 16.09 0.06
CA VAL A 78 -9.44 14.90 0.86
C VAL A 78 -7.97 14.54 0.69
N SER A 79 -7.23 14.60 1.79
CA SER A 79 -5.85 14.11 1.89
C SER A 79 -5.89 12.63 2.23
N ILE A 80 -5.17 11.81 1.48
CA ILE A 80 -5.04 10.36 1.64
C ILE A 80 -3.56 10.05 1.87
N THR A 81 -3.23 9.46 3.02
CA THR A 81 -1.86 9.08 3.39
C THR A 81 -1.80 7.57 3.59
N ILE A 82 -0.80 6.91 3.01
CA ILE A 82 -0.69 5.43 2.99
C ILE A 82 0.64 5.01 3.61
N GLY A 83 0.63 4.12 4.61
CA GLY A 83 1.86 3.51 5.16
C GLY A 83 2.63 4.35 6.17
N GLY A 84 2.08 5.48 6.62
CA GLY A 84 2.66 6.34 7.67
C GLY A 84 3.84 7.21 7.20
N ALA A 85 4.58 7.80 8.14
CA ALA A 85 5.63 8.79 7.85
C ALA A 85 6.83 8.25 7.03
N GLY A 86 7.03 6.93 6.99
CA GLY A 86 8.18 6.31 6.33
C GLY A 86 7.96 5.94 4.86
N SER A 87 6.72 5.80 4.39
CA SER A 87 6.43 5.41 3.00
C SER A 87 6.54 6.58 2.01
N GLY A 88 6.23 7.79 2.47
CA GLY A 88 6.17 8.99 1.62
C GLY A 88 5.03 8.99 0.59
N ILE A 89 4.06 8.07 0.70
CA ILE A 89 2.95 7.96 -0.25
C ILE A 89 1.74 8.76 0.25
N ASN A 90 1.33 9.75 -0.54
CA ASN A 90 0.14 10.57 -0.28
C ASN A 90 -0.57 10.99 -1.57
N ALA A 91 -1.84 11.35 -1.45
CA ALA A 91 -2.61 11.97 -2.52
C ALA A 91 -3.53 13.05 -1.94
N LEU A 92 -3.72 14.12 -2.71
CA LEU A 92 -4.72 15.14 -2.44
C LEU A 92 -5.71 15.14 -3.60
N VAL A 93 -6.97 14.89 -3.29
CA VAL A 93 -8.07 14.87 -4.27
C VAL A 93 -9.19 15.80 -3.82
N THR A 94 -10.00 16.32 -4.73
CA THR A 94 -11.18 17.10 -4.34
C THR A 94 -12.23 16.22 -3.66
N ASP A 95 -13.01 16.77 -2.74
CA ASP A 95 -14.19 16.11 -2.17
C ASP A 95 -15.41 16.25 -3.10
N ALA A 96 -15.20 15.98 -4.40
CA ALA A 96 -16.22 15.98 -5.44
C ALA A 96 -16.50 14.56 -5.95
N ASN A 97 -17.52 14.40 -6.80
CA ASN A 97 -17.82 13.14 -7.45
C ASN A 97 -18.09 13.34 -8.96
N PRO A 98 -17.16 12.96 -9.87
CA PRO A 98 -15.88 12.31 -9.57
C PRO A 98 -14.87 13.26 -8.91
N PRO A 99 -13.94 12.75 -8.09
CA PRO A 99 -12.87 13.54 -7.52
C PRO A 99 -11.82 13.91 -8.58
N GLU A 100 -11.26 15.11 -8.48
CA GLU A 100 -10.10 15.54 -9.25
C GLU A 100 -8.83 15.32 -8.44
N VAL A 101 -7.74 14.92 -9.10
CA VAL A 101 -6.44 14.77 -8.44
C VAL A 101 -5.69 16.09 -8.46
N LYS A 102 -5.41 16.65 -7.28
CA LYS A 102 -4.60 17.87 -7.13
C LYS A 102 -3.11 17.54 -7.06
N SER A 103 -2.74 16.53 -6.28
CA SER A 103 -1.36 16.05 -6.20
C SER A 103 -1.25 14.60 -5.77
N VAL A 104 -0.14 13.96 -6.11
CA VAL A 104 0.25 12.63 -5.61
C VAL A 104 1.74 12.66 -5.29
N GLY A 105 2.13 12.27 -4.09
CA GLY A 105 3.50 11.94 -3.73
C GLY A 105 3.65 10.44 -3.62
N LEU A 106 4.68 9.87 -4.24
CA LEU A 106 4.93 8.43 -4.24
C LEU A 106 6.18 8.03 -3.44
N GLY A 107 6.77 8.97 -2.71
CA GLY A 107 8.06 8.79 -2.05
C GLY A 107 9.21 8.62 -3.04
N SER A 108 10.30 8.01 -2.57
CA SER A 108 11.49 7.73 -3.37
C SER A 108 11.46 6.30 -3.91
N VAL A 109 11.48 6.16 -5.24
CA VAL A 109 11.55 4.87 -5.92
C VAL A 109 12.87 4.80 -6.68
N ASN A 110 13.73 3.85 -6.31
CA ASN A 110 15.08 3.70 -6.88
C ASN A 110 15.92 4.99 -6.81
N GLY A 111 15.81 5.76 -5.72
CA GLY A 111 16.55 7.01 -5.54
C GLY A 111 15.93 8.23 -6.21
N VAL A 112 14.81 8.09 -6.92
CA VAL A 112 14.08 9.20 -7.55
C VAL A 112 12.79 9.47 -6.80
N ALA A 113 12.63 10.70 -6.30
CA ALA A 113 11.37 11.14 -5.71
C ALA A 113 10.35 11.37 -6.82
N LEU A 114 9.24 10.63 -6.78
CA LEU A 114 8.18 10.70 -7.81
C LEU A 114 6.96 11.43 -7.28
N ALA A 115 6.47 12.40 -8.05
CA ALA A 115 5.27 13.14 -7.71
C ALA A 115 4.48 13.57 -8.96
N TYR A 116 3.20 13.85 -8.75
CA TYR A 116 2.33 14.54 -9.69
C TYR A 116 1.74 15.77 -9.02
N ALA A 117 1.63 16.87 -9.77
CA ALA A 117 0.90 18.07 -9.36
C ALA A 117 0.09 18.60 -10.55
N ALA A 118 -1.20 18.85 -10.32
CA ALA A 118 -2.08 19.39 -11.34
C ALA A 118 -1.60 20.77 -11.82
N GLY A 119 -1.72 21.04 -13.13
CA GLY A 119 -1.31 22.32 -13.72
C GLY A 119 0.21 22.49 -13.90
N SER A 120 1.04 21.54 -13.48
CA SER A 120 2.50 21.59 -13.65
C SER A 120 2.98 21.39 -15.09
N GLY A 121 2.09 20.91 -15.98
CA GLY A 121 2.45 20.44 -17.32
C GLY A 121 3.23 19.12 -17.34
N GLN A 122 3.43 18.49 -16.17
CA GLN A 122 4.21 17.26 -16.02
C GLN A 122 3.34 16.14 -15.46
N GLY A 123 3.35 15.00 -16.16
CA GLY A 123 2.54 13.86 -15.77
C GLY A 123 1.04 14.10 -15.97
N ASP A 124 0.25 13.21 -15.39
CA ASP A 124 -1.20 13.20 -15.47
C ASP A 124 -1.75 12.35 -14.33
N ALA A 125 -2.95 12.64 -13.84
CA ALA A 125 -3.63 11.77 -12.89
C ALA A 125 -5.15 11.93 -12.97
N LYS A 126 -5.85 10.83 -12.72
CA LYS A 126 -7.30 10.75 -12.62
C LYS A 126 -7.70 9.94 -11.39
N ALA A 127 -8.83 10.29 -10.80
CA ALA A 127 -9.39 9.57 -9.67
C ALA A 127 -10.85 9.21 -9.89
N THR A 128 -11.25 8.08 -9.33
CA THR A 128 -12.64 7.67 -9.18
C THR A 128 -12.92 7.34 -7.73
N LYS A 129 -14.15 7.55 -7.29
CA LYS A 129 -14.61 7.25 -5.93
C LYS A 129 -15.83 6.34 -5.98
N ASP A 130 -15.82 5.26 -5.19
CA ASP A 130 -16.95 4.37 -4.98
C ASP A 130 -17.14 4.16 -3.47
N GLY A 131 -18.12 4.85 -2.89
CA GLY A 131 -18.27 4.96 -1.45
C GLY A 131 -17.01 5.53 -0.79
N ASN A 132 -16.32 4.70 -0.01
CA ASN A 132 -15.07 5.05 0.66
C ASN A 132 -13.81 4.61 -0.11
N LYS A 133 -13.97 3.96 -1.28
CA LYS A 133 -12.87 3.50 -2.11
C LYS A 133 -12.44 4.60 -3.07
N TYR A 134 -11.14 4.86 -3.12
CA TYR A 134 -10.52 5.73 -4.09
C TYR A 134 -9.59 4.91 -4.97
N LYS A 135 -9.76 5.09 -6.28
CA LYS A 135 -8.81 4.59 -7.28
C LYS A 135 -8.19 5.77 -7.99
N ILE A 136 -6.87 5.92 -7.89
CA ILE A 136 -6.09 7.00 -8.48
C ILE A 136 -5.09 6.37 -9.44
N THR A 137 -5.07 6.83 -10.68
CA THR A 137 -4.13 6.33 -11.70
C THR A 137 -3.52 7.49 -12.45
N GLY A 138 -2.30 7.34 -12.90
CA GLY A 138 -1.64 8.41 -13.62
C GLY A 138 -0.19 8.12 -13.93
N ASN A 139 0.53 9.17 -14.23
CA ASN A 139 1.97 9.18 -14.39
C ASN A 139 2.58 10.28 -13.52
N ALA A 140 3.47 9.87 -12.62
CA ALA A 140 4.25 10.76 -11.79
C ALA A 140 5.61 11.03 -12.45
N THR A 141 6.16 12.19 -12.15
CA THR A 141 7.47 12.62 -12.63
C THR A 141 8.44 12.83 -11.49
N GLY A 142 9.73 12.69 -11.77
CA GLY A 142 10.81 12.96 -10.82
C GLY A 142 12.10 13.31 -11.54
N VAL A 143 13.05 13.87 -10.80
CA VAL A 143 14.38 14.18 -11.31
C VAL A 143 15.37 13.16 -10.76
N ASP A 144 16.09 12.48 -11.65
CA ASP A 144 17.23 11.66 -11.28
C ASP A 144 18.46 12.56 -11.15
N VAL A 145 19.06 12.62 -9.96
CA VAL A 145 20.27 13.44 -9.73
C VAL A 145 21.48 12.94 -10.50
N ALA A 146 21.50 11.66 -10.88
CA ALA A 146 22.53 11.11 -11.75
C ALA A 146 22.34 11.53 -13.22
N ASN A 147 21.12 11.92 -13.61
CA ASN A 147 20.80 12.40 -14.95
C ASN A 147 19.72 13.51 -14.94
N PRO A 148 20.06 14.74 -14.50
CA PRO A 148 19.08 15.79 -14.25
C PRO A 148 18.50 16.42 -15.52
N MET A 149 19.06 16.13 -16.69
CA MET A 149 18.64 16.71 -17.97
C MET A 149 17.35 16.09 -18.52
N THR A 150 16.99 14.89 -18.05
CA THR A 150 15.82 14.15 -18.53
C THR A 150 14.96 13.70 -17.36
N PRO A 151 13.78 14.32 -17.15
CA PRO A 151 12.85 13.89 -16.11
C PRO A 151 12.42 12.43 -16.29
N VAL A 152 12.35 11.69 -15.20
CA VAL A 152 11.81 10.34 -15.16
C VAL A 152 10.30 10.44 -15.09
N LYS A 153 9.58 9.68 -15.93
CA LYS A 153 8.12 9.53 -15.88
C LYS A 153 7.76 8.08 -15.59
N LYS A 154 6.97 7.82 -14.55
CA LYS A 154 6.56 6.48 -14.15
C LYS A 154 5.04 6.39 -13.97
N PRO A 155 4.39 5.35 -14.52
CA PRO A 155 2.98 5.12 -14.28
C PRO A 155 2.78 4.67 -12.83
N PHE A 156 1.64 5.02 -12.26
CA PHE A 156 1.25 4.57 -10.93
C PHE A 156 -0.25 4.24 -10.86
N GLU A 157 -0.59 3.38 -9.92
CA GLU A 157 -1.96 3.10 -9.50
C GLU A 157 -2.01 3.00 -7.98
N ILE A 158 -3.00 3.68 -7.39
CA ILE A 158 -3.31 3.65 -5.97
C ILE A 158 -4.77 3.21 -5.85
N ASP A 159 -5.02 2.12 -5.17
CA ASP A 159 -6.34 1.61 -4.81
C ASP A 159 -6.40 1.54 -3.29
N VAL A 160 -7.28 2.32 -2.68
CA VAL A 160 -7.36 2.46 -1.22
C VAL A 160 -8.78 2.61 -0.76
N THR A 161 -9.05 2.11 0.45
CA THR A 161 -10.30 2.36 1.16
C THR A 161 -10.03 3.25 2.36
N CYS A 162 -10.72 4.39 2.42
CA CYS A 162 -10.70 5.26 3.59
C CYS A 162 -11.56 4.66 4.72
N PRO A 163 -11.09 4.71 5.99
CA PRO A 163 -11.86 4.26 7.14
C PRO A 163 -13.09 5.15 7.42
#